data_AF-W7YT65-F1
#
_entry.id   AF-W7YT65-F1
#
_cell.length_a   1.000
_cell.length_b   1.000
_cell.length_c   1.000
_cell.angle_alpha   90.00
_cell.angle_beta   90.00
_cell.angle_gamma   90.00
#
_symmetry.space_group_name_H-M   'P 1'
#
loop_
_entity.id
_entity.type
_entity.pdbx_description
1 polymer ?
#
loop_
_entity_poly.entity_id
_entity_poly.type
_entity_poly.pdbx_seq_one_letter_code
_entity_poly.pdbx_strand_id
1 'polypeptide(L)'
;MANILNNTSRQKSRKIRIESNIVLSEPKFMTTNMIIRNSMSKIYDEAKAEWELKAIVSEESEGFSNVCQLCGNPHLKINFIISNPLTGHDLIVGSRCIVRFGIIKGNVDAESGSLIINNFIKEQESIFHVRTLVKGMMVLRPDAKDYKLFYEALKHSLDHRNIKDPTIETLGEICYGEKWKSKCNDIYIRERLKLLWYRPLLIETVKTKASKLPVYKEGTTWGHKSRKSQVYNNMAGRSESFKTDIIGDK
;
A
#
# COMPACT_ATOMS: atom_id res chain seq x y z
N MET A 1 2.45 32.27 -4.83
CA MET A 1 2.73 31.16 -3.89
C MET A 1 1.54 30.20 -3.95
N ALA A 2 1.67 29.13 -4.72
CA ALA A 2 0.57 28.20 -4.98
C ALA A 2 0.46 27.17 -3.85
N ASN A 3 -0.73 27.09 -3.24
CA ASN A 3 -1.10 26.09 -2.25
C ASN A 3 -1.30 24.73 -2.93
N ILE A 4 -0.39 23.79 -2.68
CA ILE A 4 -0.57 22.38 -3.04
C ILE A 4 -1.37 21.71 -1.91
N LEU A 5 -2.68 21.59 -2.11
CA LEU A 5 -3.57 20.83 -1.25
C LEU A 5 -3.29 19.33 -1.42
N ASN A 6 -2.54 18.76 -0.49
CA ASN A 6 -2.35 17.32 -0.35
C ASN A 6 -3.61 16.68 0.24
N ASN A 7 -4.56 16.29 -0.61
CA ASN A 7 -5.65 15.41 -0.22
C ASN A 7 -5.22 13.95 -0.36
N THR A 8 -4.85 13.33 0.77
CA THR A 8 -4.78 11.87 0.88
C THR A 8 -6.20 11.33 0.95
N SER A 9 -6.89 11.25 -0.20
CA SER A 9 -8.16 10.53 -0.29
C SER A 9 -7.90 9.05 0.01
N ARG A 10 -8.69 8.48 0.91
CA ARG A 10 -8.70 7.04 1.20
C ARG A 10 -9.25 6.33 -0.04
N GLN A 11 -8.37 6.00 -0.99
CA GLN A 11 -8.74 5.14 -2.11
C GLN A 11 -9.11 3.76 -1.54
N LYS A 12 -10.40 3.46 -1.45
CA LYS A 12 -10.86 2.09 -1.23
C LYS A 12 -10.41 1.28 -2.45
N SER A 13 -9.58 0.27 -2.24
CA SER A 13 -9.16 -0.68 -3.27
C SER A 13 -10.39 -1.44 -3.81
N ARG A 14 -11.07 -0.88 -4.81
CA ARG A 14 -12.10 -1.61 -5.55
C ARG A 14 -11.37 -2.68 -6.34
N LYS A 15 -11.75 -3.95 -6.13
CA LYS A 15 -11.19 -5.09 -6.87
C LYS A 15 -11.42 -4.87 -8.36
N ILE A 16 -10.38 -4.46 -9.07
CA ILE A 16 -10.42 -4.20 -10.51
C ILE A 16 -10.51 -5.56 -11.19
N ARG A 17 -11.62 -5.82 -11.89
CA ARG A 17 -11.75 -7.02 -12.73
C ARG A 17 -11.48 -6.61 -14.17
N ILE A 18 -10.44 -7.19 -14.75
CA ILE A 18 -10.19 -7.10 -16.19
C ILE A 18 -10.98 -8.22 -16.85
N GLU A 19 -11.74 -7.90 -17.89
CA GLU A 19 -12.46 -8.88 -18.69
C GLU A 19 -11.45 -9.78 -19.41
N SER A 20 -11.52 -11.10 -19.21
CA SER A 20 -10.62 -12.08 -19.81
C SER A 20 -10.91 -12.35 -21.29
N ASN A 21 -12.08 -11.95 -21.79
CA ASN A 21 -12.55 -12.30 -23.14
C ASN A 21 -12.24 -11.21 -24.18
N ILE A 22 -11.22 -10.40 -23.96
CA ILE A 22 -10.82 -9.35 -24.91
C ILE A 22 -10.04 -10.02 -26.04
N VAL A 23 -10.43 -9.77 -27.29
CA VAL A 23 -9.68 -10.21 -28.47
C VAL A 23 -8.87 -9.03 -29.00
N LEU A 24 -7.63 -9.30 -29.43
CA LEU A 24 -6.84 -8.30 -30.14
C LEU A 24 -7.57 -7.90 -31.42
N SER A 25 -7.68 -6.59 -31.65
CA SER A 25 -8.30 -6.10 -32.87
C SER A 25 -7.52 -4.92 -33.40
N GLU A 26 -7.54 -4.76 -34.72
CA GLU A 26 -6.93 -3.60 -35.34
C GLU A 26 -7.53 -2.29 -34.78
N PRO A 27 -6.67 -1.33 -34.41
CA PRO A 27 -7.11 -0.02 -33.95
C PRO A 27 -7.73 0.78 -35.09
N LYS A 28 -8.67 1.66 -34.75
CA LYS A 28 -9.18 2.65 -35.70
C LYS A 28 -8.07 3.65 -36.03
N PHE A 29 -8.12 4.24 -37.24
CA PHE A 29 -7.19 5.28 -37.69
C PHE A 29 -6.92 6.38 -36.65
N MET A 30 -7.96 6.83 -35.94
CA MET A 30 -7.83 7.83 -34.88
C MET A 30 -6.94 7.36 -33.73
N THR A 31 -7.08 6.10 -33.31
CA THR A 31 -6.26 5.49 -32.25
C THR A 31 -4.82 5.34 -32.71
N THR A 32 -4.59 4.85 -33.93
CA THR A 32 -3.27 4.71 -34.53
C THR A 32 -2.55 6.06 -34.61
N ASN A 33 -3.24 7.10 -35.10
CA ASN A 33 -2.71 8.45 -35.18
C ASN A 33 -2.39 9.04 -33.81
N MET A 34 -3.22 8.78 -32.80
CA MET A 34 -2.98 9.29 -31.45
C MET A 34 -1.67 8.72 -30.88
N ILE A 35 -1.42 7.42 -31.09
CA ILE A 35 -0.17 6.78 -30.67
C ILE A 35 1.01 7.34 -31.47
N ILE A 36 0.94 7.30 -32.81
CA ILE A 36 2.05 7.73 -33.69
C ILE A 36 2.42 9.20 -33.49
N ARG A 37 1.44 10.11 -33.32
CA ARG A 37 1.71 11.55 -33.16
C ARG A 37 2.46 11.87 -31.86
N ASN A 38 2.21 11.08 -30.81
CA ASN A 38 2.80 11.26 -29.50
C ASN A 38 4.00 10.34 -29.25
N SER A 39 4.46 9.62 -30.28
CA SER A 39 5.59 8.69 -30.22
C SER A 39 6.74 9.17 -31.09
N MET A 40 7.94 8.65 -30.82
CA MET A 40 9.12 8.93 -31.62
C MET A 40 9.03 8.21 -32.96
N SER A 41 8.66 6.93 -32.97
CA SER A 41 8.45 6.16 -34.19
C SER A 41 7.20 6.60 -34.96
N LYS A 42 7.29 6.51 -36.29
CA LYS A 42 6.18 6.73 -37.22
C LYS A 42 5.46 5.44 -37.60
N ILE A 43 6.00 4.30 -37.19
CA ILE A 43 5.42 2.98 -37.42
C ILE A 43 4.61 2.60 -36.18
N TYR A 44 3.36 2.20 -36.37
CA TYR A 44 2.45 1.95 -35.24
C TYR A 44 2.96 0.87 -34.27
N ASP A 45 3.49 -0.23 -34.80
CA ASP A 45 3.95 -1.36 -33.98
C ASP A 45 5.19 -1.04 -33.15
N GLU A 46 6.05 -0.17 -33.63
CA GLU A 46 7.17 0.36 -32.86
C GLU A 46 6.69 1.41 -31.86
N ALA A 47 5.85 2.34 -32.32
CA ALA A 47 5.31 3.42 -31.52
C ALA A 47 4.55 2.90 -30.28
N LYS A 48 3.76 1.83 -30.41
CA LYS A 48 3.02 1.25 -29.28
C LYS A 48 3.91 0.58 -28.23
N ALA A 49 5.12 0.14 -28.62
CA ALA A 49 6.09 -0.48 -27.72
C ALA A 49 6.88 0.56 -26.89
N GLU A 50 6.82 1.84 -27.26
CA GLU A 50 7.41 2.94 -26.51
C GLU A 50 6.63 3.31 -25.24
N TRP A 51 5.38 2.86 -25.10
CA TRP A 51 4.51 3.26 -23.99
C TRP A 51 4.65 2.34 -22.78
N GLU A 52 4.64 2.94 -21.58
CA GLU A 52 4.76 2.23 -20.30
C GLU A 52 3.61 2.61 -19.36
N LEU A 53 3.24 1.70 -18.44
CA LEU A 53 2.25 1.99 -17.41
C LEU A 53 2.85 2.87 -16.31
N LYS A 54 2.24 4.02 -16.08
CA LYS A 54 2.72 5.00 -15.10
C LYS A 54 1.90 5.01 -13.82
N ALA A 55 0.56 5.09 -13.93
CA ALA A 55 -0.31 5.21 -12.77
C ALA A 55 -1.73 4.71 -13.00
N ILE A 56 -2.48 4.55 -11.91
CA ILE A 56 -3.90 4.22 -11.89
C ILE A 56 -4.67 5.37 -11.22
N VAL A 57 -5.71 5.88 -11.87
CA VAL A 57 -6.54 6.96 -11.36
C VAL A 57 -7.98 6.47 -11.24
N SER A 58 -8.53 6.55 -10.03
CA SER A 58 -9.94 6.21 -9.76
C SER A 58 -10.85 7.42 -9.95
N GLU A 59 -12.15 7.17 -10.12
CA GLU A 59 -13.20 8.19 -10.23
C GLU A 59 -13.19 9.24 -9.10
N GLU A 60 -12.75 8.85 -7.91
CA GLU A 60 -12.69 9.70 -6.71
C GLU A 60 -11.40 10.56 -6.66
N SER A 61 -10.50 10.40 -7.62
CA SER A 61 -9.18 11.05 -7.64
C SER A 61 -9.17 12.27 -8.57
N GLU A 62 -8.38 13.28 -8.20
CA GLU A 62 -8.12 14.43 -9.06
C GLU A 62 -7.40 14.00 -10.35
N GLY A 63 -7.75 14.59 -11.49
CA GLY A 63 -7.22 14.19 -12.80
C GLY A 63 -7.93 13.01 -13.45
N PHE A 64 -9.01 12.50 -12.85
CA PHE A 64 -9.87 11.51 -13.49
C PHE A 64 -10.60 12.09 -14.71
N SER A 65 -10.65 11.32 -15.78
CA SER A 65 -11.45 11.57 -16.99
C SER A 65 -12.40 10.40 -17.22
N ASN A 66 -13.68 10.68 -17.44
CA ASN A 66 -14.66 9.64 -17.74
C ASN A 66 -14.56 9.11 -19.18
N VAL A 67 -13.68 9.66 -20.02
CA VAL A 67 -13.52 9.31 -21.44
C VAL A 67 -12.11 8.79 -21.72
N CYS A 68 -12.02 7.64 -22.41
CA CYS A 68 -10.77 7.06 -22.89
C CYS A 68 -10.17 7.88 -24.04
N GLN A 69 -8.93 8.35 -23.93
CA GLN A 69 -8.28 9.14 -24.98
C GLN A 69 -7.93 8.35 -26.25
N LEU A 70 -7.91 7.01 -26.20
CA LEU A 70 -7.63 6.17 -27.36
C LEU A 70 -8.85 5.87 -28.22
N CYS A 71 -9.97 5.53 -27.58
CA CYS A 71 -11.17 5.07 -28.28
C CYS A 71 -12.38 6.00 -28.14
N GLY A 72 -12.29 7.03 -27.30
CA GLY A 72 -13.38 7.96 -27.02
C GLY A 72 -14.54 7.38 -26.22
N ASN A 73 -14.43 6.13 -25.73
CA ASN A 73 -15.53 5.50 -24.98
C ASN A 73 -15.77 6.24 -23.65
N PRO A 74 -17.00 6.73 -23.41
CA PRO A 74 -17.38 7.30 -22.12
C PRO A 74 -17.58 6.20 -21.06
N HIS A 75 -17.78 6.62 -19.81
CA HIS A 75 -18.06 5.75 -18.66
C HIS A 75 -16.91 4.84 -18.22
N LEU A 76 -15.66 5.32 -18.35
CA LEU A 76 -14.59 4.72 -17.58
C LEU A 76 -14.91 4.86 -16.09
N LYS A 77 -14.58 3.83 -15.30
CA LYS A 77 -14.62 3.87 -13.83
C LYS A 77 -13.22 4.01 -13.23
N ILE A 78 -12.22 3.62 -14.01
CA ILE A 78 -10.82 3.56 -13.65
C ILE A 78 -10.03 3.89 -14.91
N ASN A 79 -9.05 4.76 -14.73
CA ASN A 79 -8.12 5.16 -15.77
C ASN A 79 -6.74 4.62 -15.48
N PHE A 80 -6.06 4.27 -16.55
CA PHE A 80 -4.64 3.99 -16.57
C PHE A 80 -3.95 5.16 -17.26
N ILE A 81 -2.92 5.68 -16.62
CA ILE A 81 -2.02 6.63 -17.25
C ILE A 81 -0.91 5.81 -17.88
N ILE A 82 -0.81 5.85 -19.20
CA ILE A 82 0.34 5.37 -19.94
C ILE A 82 1.22 6.55 -20.30
N SER A 83 2.54 6.38 -20.23
CA SER A 83 3.52 7.43 -20.56
C SER A 83 4.50 6.93 -21.59
N ASN A 84 4.87 7.79 -22.53
CA ASN A 84 6.00 7.56 -23.41
C ASN A 84 7.24 8.27 -22.82
N PRO A 85 8.24 7.53 -22.31
CA PRO A 85 9.43 8.14 -21.70
C PRO A 85 10.32 8.86 -22.73
N LEU A 86 10.18 8.58 -24.03
CA LEU A 86 10.96 9.20 -25.09
C LEU A 86 10.44 10.60 -25.47
N THR A 87 9.11 10.79 -25.42
CA THR A 87 8.48 12.06 -25.79
C THR A 87 7.97 12.85 -24.58
N GLY A 88 7.85 12.20 -23.41
CA GLY A 88 7.27 12.79 -22.20
C GLY A 88 5.75 12.96 -22.24
N HIS A 89 5.08 12.39 -23.24
CA HIS A 89 3.62 12.47 -23.37
C HIS A 89 2.93 11.40 -22.52
N ASP A 90 1.83 11.79 -21.89
CA ASP A 90 0.97 10.92 -21.09
C ASP A 90 -0.42 10.79 -21.75
N LEU A 91 -1.01 9.60 -21.70
CA LEU A 91 -2.38 9.34 -22.13
C LEU A 91 -3.19 8.64 -21.05
N ILE A 92 -4.47 9.04 -20.94
CA ILE A 92 -5.46 8.49 -20.01
C ILE A 92 -6.34 7.50 -20.76
N VAL A 93 -6.24 6.23 -20.40
CA VAL A 93 -6.81 5.12 -21.17
C VAL A 93 -7.50 4.10 -20.28
N GLY A 94 -8.48 3.38 -20.84
CA GLY A 94 -9.10 2.24 -20.16
C GLY A 94 -8.27 0.96 -20.32
N SER A 95 -8.33 0.06 -19.34
CA SER A 95 -7.66 -1.26 -19.39
C SER A 95 -7.98 -2.04 -20.65
N ARG A 96 -9.25 -2.00 -21.10
CA ARG A 96 -9.69 -2.68 -22.31
C ARG A 96 -8.95 -2.20 -23.56
N CYS A 97 -8.64 -0.91 -23.67
CA CYS A 97 -7.90 -0.38 -24.83
C CYS A 97 -6.43 -0.77 -24.80
N ILE A 98 -5.84 -0.82 -23.60
CA ILE A 98 -4.47 -1.30 -23.44
C ILE A 98 -4.35 -2.75 -23.96
N VAL A 99 -5.20 -3.65 -23.45
CA VAL A 99 -5.19 -5.07 -23.86
C VAL A 99 -5.54 -5.21 -25.35
N ARG A 100 -6.66 -4.61 -25.79
CA ARG A 100 -7.21 -4.78 -27.14
C ARG A 100 -6.26 -4.33 -28.25
N PHE A 101 -5.49 -3.27 -28.00
CA PHE A 101 -4.62 -2.67 -29.01
C PHE A 101 -3.14 -3.05 -28.84
N GLY A 102 -2.81 -3.96 -27.91
CA GLY A 102 -1.42 -4.38 -27.72
C GLY A 102 -0.50 -3.23 -27.31
N ILE A 103 -1.03 -2.24 -26.59
CA ILE A 103 -0.26 -1.07 -26.15
C ILE A 103 0.50 -1.50 -24.90
N ILE A 104 1.77 -1.11 -24.79
CA ILE A 104 2.79 -1.57 -23.82
C ILE A 104 3.62 -2.74 -24.33
N LYS A 105 4.93 -2.64 -24.09
CA LYS A 105 5.90 -3.70 -24.35
C LYS A 105 5.52 -5.01 -23.64
N GLY A 106 5.54 -6.11 -24.39
CA GLY A 106 5.21 -7.45 -23.88
C GLY A 106 3.73 -7.84 -23.97
N ASN A 107 2.86 -6.93 -24.41
CA ASN A 107 1.46 -7.22 -24.69
C ASN A 107 1.31 -7.85 -26.09
N VAL A 108 1.69 -9.13 -26.21
CA VAL A 108 1.66 -9.89 -27.47
C VAL A 108 0.28 -10.46 -27.76
N ASP A 109 -0.44 -10.88 -26.72
CA ASP A 109 -1.77 -11.44 -26.76
C ASP A 109 -2.63 -10.90 -25.60
N ALA A 110 -3.94 -11.10 -25.68
CA ALA A 110 -4.86 -10.53 -24.70
C ALA A 110 -4.64 -11.09 -23.28
N GLU A 111 -4.19 -12.34 -23.17
CA GLU A 111 -3.86 -12.96 -21.89
C GLU A 111 -2.65 -12.27 -21.25
N SER A 112 -1.54 -12.12 -21.99
CA SER A 112 -0.36 -11.39 -21.50
C SER A 112 -0.69 -9.94 -21.14
N GLY A 113 -1.48 -9.25 -21.98
CA GLY A 113 -1.93 -7.88 -21.68
C GLY A 113 -2.72 -7.80 -20.37
N SER A 114 -3.64 -8.73 -20.14
CA SER A 114 -4.40 -8.79 -18.88
C SER A 114 -3.49 -9.08 -17.68
N LEU A 115 -2.49 -9.94 -17.84
CA LEU A 115 -1.54 -10.30 -16.80
C LEU A 115 -0.64 -9.12 -16.43
N ILE A 116 -0.14 -8.37 -17.43
CA ILE A 116 0.66 -7.15 -17.21
C ILE A 116 -0.11 -6.13 -16.39
N ILE A 117 -1.36 -5.84 -16.77
CA ILE A 117 -2.18 -4.86 -16.05
C ILE A 117 -2.51 -5.37 -14.65
N ASN A 118 -2.83 -6.65 -14.47
CA ASN A 118 -3.10 -7.23 -13.15
C ASN A 118 -1.88 -7.18 -12.23
N ASN A 119 -0.70 -7.47 -12.75
CA ASN A 119 0.55 -7.36 -11.99
C ASN A 119 0.82 -5.90 -11.60
N PHE A 120 0.62 -4.97 -12.53
CA PHE A 120 0.74 -3.54 -12.26
C PHE A 120 -0.23 -3.08 -11.17
N ILE A 121 -1.50 -3.51 -11.19
CA ILE A 121 -2.47 -3.20 -10.15
C ILE A 121 -1.99 -3.73 -8.78
N LYS A 122 -1.55 -4.99 -8.72
CA LYS A 122 -1.04 -5.60 -7.49
C LYS A 122 0.21 -4.88 -6.96
N GLU A 123 1.10 -4.45 -7.84
CA GLU A 123 2.28 -3.66 -7.46
C GLU A 123 1.84 -2.33 -6.82
N GLN A 124 0.95 -1.59 -7.48
CA GLN A 124 0.45 -0.31 -6.96
C GLN A 124 -0.29 -0.46 -5.63
N GLU A 125 -1.10 -1.52 -5.46
CA GLU A 125 -1.73 -1.85 -4.18
C GLU A 125 -0.67 -2.09 -3.09
N SER A 126 0.37 -2.87 -3.39
CA SER A 126 1.44 -3.16 -2.43
C SER A 126 2.18 -1.89 -2.02
N ILE A 127 2.52 -1.03 -2.98
CA ILE A 127 3.15 0.27 -2.73
C ILE A 127 2.23 1.16 -1.87
N PHE A 128 0.93 1.21 -2.17
CA PHE A 128 -0.03 1.96 -1.37
C PHE A 128 -0.10 1.48 0.08
N HIS A 129 -0.11 0.16 0.30
CA HIS A 129 -0.09 -0.44 1.64
C HIS A 129 1.20 -0.07 2.40
N VAL A 130 2.36 -0.16 1.75
CA VAL A 130 3.65 0.28 2.32
C VAL A 130 3.59 1.74 2.75
N ARG A 131 3.13 2.63 1.87
CA ARG A 131 3.03 4.08 2.12
C ARG A 131 2.04 4.42 3.23
N THR A 132 0.98 3.63 3.39
CA THR A 132 0.00 3.82 4.46
C THR A 132 0.59 3.47 5.83
N LEU A 133 1.41 2.42 5.89
CA LEU A 133 1.99 1.90 7.13
C LEU A 133 3.33 2.57 7.51
N VAL A 134 4.01 3.21 6.56
CA VAL A 134 5.37 3.77 6.77
C VAL A 134 5.47 4.67 8.00
N LYS A 135 4.45 5.49 8.27
CA LYS A 135 4.47 6.42 9.41
C LYS A 135 4.55 5.66 10.75
N GLY A 136 3.87 4.53 10.87
CA GLY A 136 3.93 3.66 12.04
C GLY A 136 5.28 2.96 12.18
N MET A 137 5.93 2.63 11.06
CA MET A 137 7.23 1.96 11.05
C MET A 137 8.39 2.86 11.46
N MET A 138 8.20 4.19 11.37
CA MET A 138 9.18 5.18 11.82
C MET A 138 9.18 5.41 13.33
N VAL A 139 8.24 4.84 14.08
CA VAL A 139 8.25 4.84 15.55
C VAL A 139 9.26 3.81 16.05
N LEU A 140 9.93 4.07 17.18
CA LEU A 140 10.93 3.17 17.77
C LEU A 140 10.43 1.72 17.89
N ARG A 141 9.20 1.54 18.39
CA ARG A 141 8.55 0.24 18.58
C ARG A 141 7.20 0.17 17.82
N PRO A 142 7.18 -0.31 16.57
CA PRO A 142 5.94 -0.47 15.82
C PRO A 142 5.07 -1.59 16.39
N ASP A 143 3.78 -1.58 16.06
CA ASP A 143 2.90 -2.72 16.33
C ASP A 143 3.34 -3.94 15.50
N ALA A 144 3.38 -5.12 16.14
CA ALA A 144 3.88 -6.34 15.50
C ALA A 144 3.06 -6.77 14.27
N LYS A 145 1.75 -6.54 14.27
CA LYS A 145 0.86 -6.89 13.16
C LYS A 145 1.10 -5.94 11.99
N ASP A 146 1.14 -4.64 12.25
CA ASP A 146 1.38 -3.63 11.22
C ASP A 146 2.78 -3.78 10.62
N TYR A 147 3.78 -4.13 11.44
CA TYR A 147 5.14 -4.40 10.98
C TYR A 147 5.20 -5.58 10.02
N LYS A 148 4.55 -6.70 10.36
CA LYS A 148 4.46 -7.86 9.48
C LYS A 148 3.80 -7.52 8.14
N LEU A 149 2.67 -6.82 8.18
CA LEU A 149 1.94 -6.41 6.97
C LEU A 149 2.77 -5.46 6.10
N PHE A 150 3.48 -4.51 6.71
CA PHE A 150 4.39 -3.59 6.01
C PHE A 150 5.51 -4.35 5.31
N TYR A 151 6.16 -5.28 6.02
CA TYR A 151 7.29 -6.03 5.48
C TYR A 151 6.87 -6.94 4.31
N GLU A 152 5.73 -7.64 4.44
CA GLU A 152 5.17 -8.47 3.37
C GLU A 152 4.81 -7.63 2.14
N ALA A 153 4.17 -6.47 2.32
CA ALA A 153 3.82 -5.57 1.23
C ALA A 153 5.08 -4.99 0.54
N LEU A 154 6.09 -4.61 1.33
CA LEU A 154 7.36 -4.09 0.81
C LEU A 154 8.11 -5.17 0.01
N LYS A 155 8.21 -6.37 0.56
CA LYS A 155 8.81 -7.51 -0.14
C LYS A 155 8.11 -7.80 -1.46
N HIS A 156 6.78 -7.88 -1.45
CA HIS A 156 6.01 -8.11 -2.67
C HIS A 156 6.23 -6.99 -3.71
N SER A 157 6.31 -5.73 -3.29
CA SER A 157 6.61 -4.61 -4.20
C SER A 157 8.01 -4.71 -4.85
N LEU A 158 8.99 -5.24 -4.12
CA LEU A 158 10.35 -5.46 -4.62
C LEU A 158 10.45 -6.68 -5.53
N ASP A 159 9.71 -7.75 -5.20
CA ASP A 159 9.61 -8.95 -6.03
C ASP A 159 9.02 -8.63 -7.41
N HIS A 160 7.99 -7.76 -7.48
CA HIS A 160 7.43 -7.28 -8.76
C HIS A 160 8.44 -6.50 -9.62
N ARG A 161 9.37 -5.78 -8.98
CA ARG A 161 10.45 -5.05 -9.65
C ARG A 161 11.68 -5.91 -9.92
N ASN A 162 11.67 -7.18 -9.49
CA ASN A 162 12.79 -8.10 -9.55
C ASN A 162 14.06 -7.56 -8.85
N ILE A 163 13.89 -6.84 -7.74
CA ILE A 163 15.00 -6.25 -6.95
C ILE A 163 15.24 -7.12 -5.72
N LYS A 164 16.36 -7.86 -5.71
CA LYS A 164 16.75 -8.71 -4.56
C LYS A 164 17.37 -7.91 -3.42
N ASP A 165 18.26 -6.99 -3.76
CA ASP A 165 19.02 -6.17 -2.81
C ASP A 165 18.73 -4.67 -3.04
N PRO A 166 17.64 -4.13 -2.46
CA PRO A 166 17.22 -2.75 -2.69
C PRO A 166 18.15 -1.75 -2.00
N THR A 167 18.57 -0.73 -2.74
CA THR A 167 19.27 0.40 -2.14
C THR A 167 18.36 1.19 -1.20
N ILE A 168 18.94 2.01 -0.31
CA ILE A 168 18.16 2.90 0.56
C ILE A 168 17.34 3.90 -0.26
N GLU A 169 17.83 4.30 -1.43
CA GLU A 169 17.12 5.17 -2.36
C GLU A 169 15.87 4.48 -2.89
N THR A 170 16.00 3.24 -3.37
CA THR A 170 14.86 2.43 -3.83
C THR A 170 13.83 2.21 -2.72
N LEU A 171 14.28 1.87 -1.50
CA LEU A 171 13.38 1.71 -0.35
C LEU A 171 12.66 3.02 -0.02
N GLY A 172 13.38 4.13 -0.04
CA GLY A 172 12.84 5.47 0.21
C GLY A 172 11.80 5.89 -0.84
N GLU A 173 12.05 5.63 -2.12
CA GLU A 173 11.13 5.90 -3.22
C GLU A 173 9.83 5.08 -3.12
N ILE A 174 9.93 3.79 -2.74
CA ILE A 174 8.73 2.97 -2.52
C ILE A 174 7.94 3.53 -1.31
N CYS A 175 8.63 3.78 -0.20
CA CYS A 175 8.03 4.19 1.07
C CYS A 175 7.44 5.60 1.07
N TYR A 176 8.04 6.55 0.34
CA TYR A 176 7.66 7.96 0.38
C TYR A 176 7.30 8.55 -0.98
N GLY A 177 7.56 7.85 -2.09
CA GLY A 177 7.32 8.35 -3.44
C GLY A 177 8.09 9.64 -3.70
N GLU A 178 7.43 10.62 -4.29
CA GLU A 178 8.02 11.94 -4.59
C GLU A 178 8.50 12.68 -3.33
N LYS A 179 7.88 12.42 -2.17
CA LYS A 179 8.28 13.00 -0.88
C LYS A 179 9.64 12.47 -0.39
N TRP A 180 10.20 11.45 -1.03
CA TRP A 180 11.53 10.97 -0.72
C TRP A 180 12.59 12.04 -0.95
N LYS A 181 12.45 12.87 -1.99
CA LYS A 181 13.44 13.92 -2.32
C LYS A 181 13.65 14.94 -1.20
N SER A 182 12.62 15.22 -0.40
CA SER A 182 12.73 16.11 0.76
C SER A 182 13.19 15.41 2.04
N LYS A 183 13.16 14.07 2.07
CA LYS A 183 13.47 13.23 3.23
C LYS A 183 14.78 12.46 3.09
N CYS A 184 15.38 12.40 1.91
CA CYS A 184 16.56 11.58 1.62
C CYS A 184 17.81 12.00 2.41
N ASN A 185 17.86 13.24 2.91
CA ASN A 185 18.94 13.76 3.74
C ASN A 185 18.72 13.52 5.24
N ASP A 186 17.54 13.04 5.65
CA ASP A 186 17.25 12.74 7.05
C ASP A 186 17.92 11.42 7.46
N ILE A 187 18.98 11.53 8.27
CA ILE A 187 19.78 10.39 8.76
C ILE A 187 18.90 9.39 9.51
N TYR A 188 17.93 9.86 10.30
CA TYR A 188 17.06 8.98 11.07
C TYR A 188 16.21 8.11 10.15
N ILE A 189 15.61 8.70 9.12
CA ILE A 189 14.77 7.97 8.16
C ILE A 189 15.61 6.93 7.40
N ARG A 190 16.81 7.30 6.93
CA ARG A 190 17.72 6.38 6.21
C ARG A 190 18.11 5.19 7.07
N GLU A 191 18.57 5.44 8.30
CA GLU A 191 18.96 4.35 9.21
C GLU A 191 17.76 3.49 9.60
N ARG A 192 16.58 4.10 9.76
CA ARG A 192 15.36 3.32 10.04
C ARG A 192 14.97 2.43 8.87
N LEU A 193 15.00 2.92 7.64
CA LEU A 193 14.77 2.10 6.43
C LEU A 193 15.78 0.95 6.32
N LYS A 194 17.04 1.22 6.63
CA LYS A 194 18.10 0.21 6.66
C LYS A 194 17.80 -0.89 7.68
N LEU A 195 17.38 -0.52 8.89
CA LEU A 195 16.97 -1.48 9.91
C LEU A 195 15.75 -2.30 9.49
N LEU A 196 14.74 -1.66 8.91
CA LEU A 196 13.49 -2.30 8.48
C LEU A 196 13.74 -3.44 7.48
N TRP A 197 14.68 -3.26 6.55
CA TRP A 197 14.96 -4.25 5.51
C TRP A 197 16.12 -5.18 5.83
N TYR A 198 17.28 -4.63 6.19
CA TYR A 198 18.51 -5.43 6.34
C TYR A 198 18.65 -6.09 7.71
N ARG A 199 17.97 -5.57 8.74
CA ARG A 199 18.07 -6.07 10.11
C ARG A 199 16.70 -6.14 10.81
N PRO A 200 15.71 -6.82 10.22
CA PRO A 200 14.34 -6.83 10.73
C PRO A 200 14.25 -7.38 12.15
N LEU A 201 15.12 -8.31 12.52
CA LEU A 201 15.17 -8.95 13.84
C LEU A 201 15.58 -7.99 14.98
N LEU A 202 16.22 -6.87 14.66
CA LEU A 202 16.62 -5.88 15.67
C LEU A 202 15.49 -4.93 16.07
N ILE A 203 14.35 -4.98 15.37
CA ILE A 203 13.23 -4.08 15.64
C ILE A 203 12.36 -4.65 16.74
N GLU A 204 12.39 -3.99 17.90
CA GLU A 204 11.49 -4.30 18.99
C GLU A 204 10.05 -3.92 18.62
N THR A 205 9.14 -4.91 18.57
CA THR A 205 7.71 -4.66 18.30
C THR A 205 6.89 -4.69 19.57
N VAL A 206 5.86 -3.85 19.66
CA VAL A 206 4.84 -3.96 20.71
C VAL A 206 3.86 -5.05 20.32
N LYS A 207 3.70 -6.08 21.17
CA LYS A 207 2.60 -7.03 21.05
C LYS A 207 1.34 -6.37 21.61
N THR A 208 0.43 -5.96 20.74
CA THR A 208 -0.94 -5.67 21.17
C THR A 208 -1.53 -6.98 21.68
N LYS A 209 -1.66 -7.13 23.01
CA LYS A 209 -2.54 -8.16 23.56
C LYS A 209 -3.88 -7.94 22.89
N ALA A 210 -4.41 -8.95 22.20
CA ALA A 210 -5.72 -8.87 21.59
C ALA A 210 -6.69 -8.48 22.70
N SER A 211 -7.12 -7.21 22.71
CA SER A 211 -8.19 -6.73 23.56
C SER A 211 -9.43 -7.44 23.05
N LYS A 212 -9.68 -8.65 23.55
CA LYS A 212 -10.95 -9.32 23.37
C LYS A 212 -11.97 -8.31 23.88
N LEU A 213 -12.81 -7.78 22.99
CA LEU A 213 -13.98 -7.01 23.41
C LEU A 213 -14.68 -7.86 24.48
N PRO A 214 -15.05 -7.30 25.63
CA PRO A 214 -15.78 -8.06 26.63
C PRO A 214 -16.98 -8.69 25.95
N VAL A 215 -17.01 -10.03 25.93
CA VAL A 215 -18.17 -10.78 25.44
C VAL A 215 -19.24 -10.57 26.49
N TYR A 216 -20.09 -9.56 26.30
CA TYR A 216 -21.30 -9.41 27.07
C TYR A 216 -22.19 -10.61 26.71
N LYS A 217 -22.31 -11.57 27.63
CA LYS A 217 -23.26 -12.67 27.47
C LYS A 217 -24.66 -12.05 27.46
N GLU A 218 -25.39 -12.24 26.37
CA GLU A 218 -26.82 -11.93 26.31
C GLU A 218 -27.50 -12.67 27.47
N GLY A 219 -27.98 -11.91 28.46
CA GLY A 219 -28.47 -12.45 29.74
C GLY A 219 -27.91 -11.75 30.99
N THR A 220 -26.84 -10.94 30.89
CA THR A 220 -26.48 -10.02 31.99
C THR A 220 -27.39 -8.80 31.98
N THR A 221 -28.62 -9.01 32.41
CA THR A 221 -29.56 -7.95 32.76
C THR A 221 -28.98 -7.09 33.87
N TRP A 222 -29.05 -5.78 33.65
CA TRP A 222 -28.80 -4.75 34.63
C TRP A 222 -29.85 -4.83 35.74
N GLY A 223 -29.68 -5.74 36.70
CA GLY A 223 -30.70 -5.92 37.74
C GLY A 223 -30.23 -6.82 38.88
N HIS A 224 -29.75 -6.18 39.95
CA HIS A 224 -29.74 -6.66 41.33
C HIS A 224 -29.05 -8.01 41.63
N LYS A 225 -27.86 -7.94 42.25
CA LYS A 225 -27.63 -8.61 43.54
C LYS A 225 -26.37 -8.08 44.27
N SER A 226 -26.66 -7.44 45.40
CA SER A 226 -25.90 -7.48 46.64
C SER A 226 -24.59 -6.69 46.72
N ARG A 227 -24.73 -5.51 47.31
CA ARG A 227 -23.77 -4.91 48.26
C ARG A 227 -23.39 -5.99 49.30
N LYS A 228 -22.32 -6.76 49.06
CA LYS A 228 -21.54 -7.37 50.14
C LYS A 228 -20.30 -6.54 50.35
N SER A 229 -20.19 -6.09 51.59
CA SER A 229 -19.06 -5.42 52.22
C SER A 229 -17.71 -6.01 51.82
N GLN A 230 -16.75 -5.10 51.68
CA GLN A 230 -15.30 -5.30 51.64
C GLN A 230 -14.78 -6.56 52.34
N VAL A 231 -13.81 -7.20 51.69
CA VAL A 231 -12.61 -7.64 52.41
C VAL A 231 -11.45 -6.83 51.86
N TYR A 232 -11.04 -5.81 52.61
CA TYR A 232 -9.69 -5.29 52.53
C TYR A 232 -8.75 -6.47 52.82
N ASN A 233 -7.91 -6.84 51.86
CA ASN A 233 -6.74 -7.65 52.17
C ASN A 233 -5.81 -6.78 53.01
N ASN A 234 -5.93 -6.92 54.33
CA ASN A 234 -4.94 -6.45 55.27
C ASN A 234 -3.63 -7.19 54.97
N MET A 235 -2.68 -6.53 54.30
CA MET A 235 -1.25 -6.84 54.46
C MET A 235 -0.76 -6.36 55.83
N ALA A 236 -1.43 -6.79 56.89
CA ALA A 236 -1.01 -6.66 58.29
C ALA A 236 -0.69 -8.06 58.81
N GLY A 237 0.39 -8.63 58.29
CA GLY A 237 0.90 -9.95 58.68
C GLY A 237 2.40 -9.97 58.90
N ARG A 238 3.01 -8.80 59.13
CA ARG A 238 4.40 -8.63 59.56
C ARG A 238 4.55 -7.39 60.45
N SER A 239 3.88 -7.39 61.60
CA SER A 239 4.27 -6.53 62.72
C SER A 239 5.01 -7.39 63.75
N GLU A 240 6.24 -7.00 64.07
CA GLU A 240 7.15 -7.67 65.02
C GLU A 240 6.68 -7.65 66.50
N SER A 241 5.45 -7.24 66.77
CA SER A 241 4.90 -6.98 68.10
C SER A 241 4.38 -8.23 68.84
N PHE A 242 4.48 -9.42 68.25
CA PHE A 242 4.19 -10.71 68.91
C PHE A 242 5.43 -11.62 69.00
N LYS A 243 6.61 -11.04 69.25
CA LYS A 243 7.70 -11.79 69.87
C LYS A 243 7.35 -11.95 71.35
N THR A 244 6.68 -13.03 71.72
CA THR A 244 6.67 -13.48 73.11
C THR A 244 8.01 -14.13 73.37
N ASP A 245 8.80 -13.50 74.23
CA ASP A 245 10.00 -14.07 74.81
C ASP A 245 9.67 -15.43 75.43
N ILE A 246 10.35 -16.48 74.97
CA ILE A 246 10.54 -17.70 75.76
C ILE A 246 11.99 -17.64 76.23
N ILE A 247 12.18 -16.99 77.37
CA ILE A 247 13.38 -17.04 78.19
C ILE A 247 12.95 -17.58 79.56
N GLY A 248 13.60 -18.66 80.00
CA GLY A 248 13.43 -19.32 81.30
C GLY A 248 12.64 -20.62 81.16
N ASP A 249 13.13 -21.80 81.55
CA ASP A 249 13.96 -22.07 82.73
C ASP A 249 14.99 -23.19 82.52
N LYS A 250 15.94 -23.15 83.45
CA LYS A 250 17.02 -24.10 83.80
C LYS A 250 16.69 -25.58 83.69
#